data_AF-A0AAD7YWV2-F1
#
_entry.id   AF-A0AAD7YWV2-F1
#
_cell.length_a   1.000
_cell.length_b   1.000
_cell.length_c   1.000
_cell.angle_alpha   90.00
_cell.angle_beta   90.00
_cell.angle_gamma   90.00
#
_symmetry.space_group_name_H-M   'P 1'
#
loop_
_entity.id
_entity.type
_entity.pdbx_description
1 polymer ?
#
loop_
_entity_poly.entity_id
_entity_poly.type
_entity_poly.pdbx_seq_one_letter_code
_entity_poly.pdbx_strand_id
1 'polypeptide(L)'
;MTNILYLESKFGEIVKRTVIATAHTCMDHVNATVKDLENLREEPPYPEKSACIVKCLLEKIGVVKSNKYSKLGFMTAVTPLVFTNRKKLDHMKTVSENCDREVNIYD
;
A
#
# COMPACT_ATOMS: atom_id res chain seq x y z
N MET A 1 10.56 29.12 5.40
CA MET A 1 10.18 27.88 4.68
C MET A 1 9.82 26.85 5.74
N THR A 2 8.57 26.87 6.18
CA THR A 2 8.16 26.29 7.47
C THR A 2 7.69 24.84 7.27
N ASN A 3 8.22 23.92 8.08
CA ASN A 3 7.98 22.48 8.11
C ASN A 3 6.49 22.09 7.95
N ILE A 4 6.12 21.58 6.77
CA ILE A 4 4.83 20.90 6.51
C ILE A 4 4.93 19.38 6.83
N LEU A 5 6.12 18.88 7.22
CA LEU A 5 6.41 17.46 7.40
C LEU A 5 6.08 16.89 8.80
N TYR A 6 5.67 17.70 9.78
CA TYR A 6 5.62 17.28 11.20
C TYR A 6 4.20 17.20 11.79
N LEU A 7 3.29 16.57 11.04
CA LEU A 7 1.99 16.12 11.56
C LEU A 7 1.75 14.65 11.18
N GLU A 8 2.81 13.83 11.16
CA GLU A 8 2.63 12.38 11.31
C GLU A 8 2.17 12.16 12.76
N SER A 9 0.92 11.74 12.93
CA SER A 9 0.46 11.27 14.24
C SER A 9 1.35 10.11 14.68
N LYS A 10 1.59 9.92 15.99
CA LYS A 10 2.30 8.73 16.52
C LYS A 10 1.72 7.42 15.96
N PHE A 11 0.44 7.43 15.64
CA PHE A 11 -0.26 6.33 15.00
C PHE A 11 0.20 6.10 13.55
N GLY A 12 0.37 7.15 12.75
CA GLY A 12 0.92 7.04 11.39
C GLY A 12 2.34 6.48 11.37
N GLU A 13 3.18 6.83 12.34
CA GLU A 13 4.52 6.27 12.47
C GLU A 13 4.48 4.76 12.77
N ILE A 14 3.59 4.32 13.66
CA ILE A 14 3.40 2.89 13.97
C ILE A 14 2.95 2.14 12.71
N VAL A 15 1.96 2.65 11.98
CA VAL A 15 1.47 2.03 10.75
C VAL A 15 2.58 1.93 9.71
N LYS A 16 3.36 3.00 9.52
CA LYS A 16 4.51 3.01 8.60
C LYS A 16 5.55 1.94 8.97
N ARG A 17 5.91 1.83 10.25
CA ARG A 17 6.84 0.78 10.74
C ARG A 17 6.29 -0.62 10.48
N THR A 18 5.00 -0.84 10.72
CA THR A 18 4.33 -2.14 10.46
C THR A 18 4.34 -2.48 8.97
N VAL A 19 4.06 -1.51 8.09
CA VAL A 19 4.09 -1.72 6.62
C VAL A 19 5.50 -2.07 6.16
N ILE A 20 6.53 -1.37 6.65
CA ILE A 20 7.93 -1.66 6.32
C ILE A 20 8.34 -3.06 6.80
N ALA A 21 8.01 -3.43 8.04
CA ALA A 21 8.30 -4.77 8.57
C ALA A 21 7.58 -5.88 7.76
N THR A 22 6.35 -5.62 7.33
CA THR A 22 5.58 -6.53 6.47
C THR A 22 6.24 -6.67 5.10
N ALA A 23 6.73 -5.57 4.51
CA ALA A 23 7.44 -5.59 3.25
C ALA A 23 8.74 -6.42 3.33
N HIS A 24 9.53 -6.28 4.40
CA HIS A 24 10.69 -7.14 4.64
C HIS A 24 10.31 -8.63 4.74
N THR A 25 9.24 -8.95 5.47
CA THR A 25 8.73 -10.34 5.52
C THR A 25 8.35 -10.88 4.13
N CYS A 26 7.81 -10.03 3.26
CA CYS A 26 7.47 -10.40 1.89
C CYS A 26 8.71 -10.59 1.01
N MET A 27 9.77 -9.80 1.22
CA MET A 27 11.05 -10.01 0.54
C MET A 27 11.66 -11.36 0.92
N ASP A 28 11.67 -11.70 2.21
CA ASP A 28 12.18 -12.97 2.69
C ASP A 28 11.41 -14.15 2.07
N HIS A 29 10.09 -14.03 1.95
CA HIS A 29 9.23 -15.07 1.36
C HIS A 29 9.57 -15.40 -0.10
N VAL A 30 10.04 -14.41 -0.87
CA VAL A 30 10.36 -14.58 -2.30
C VAL A 30 11.88 -14.63 -2.57
N ASN A 31 12.69 -14.70 -1.50
CA ASN A 31 14.15 -14.65 -1.58
C ASN A 31 14.64 -13.44 -2.41
N ALA A 32 14.12 -12.26 -2.07
CA ALA A 32 14.47 -10.99 -2.69
C ALA A 32 15.49 -10.20 -1.86
N THR A 33 16.15 -9.29 -2.55
CA THR A 33 17.14 -8.35 -2.03
C THR A 33 16.61 -6.92 -2.12
N VAL A 34 17.30 -5.98 -1.47
CA VAL A 34 16.95 -4.56 -1.56
C VAL A 34 16.96 -4.04 -3.01
N LYS A 35 17.77 -4.63 -3.89
CA LYS A 35 17.79 -4.29 -5.33
C LYS A 35 16.45 -4.58 -6.01
N ASP A 36 15.74 -5.62 -5.57
CA ASP A 36 14.41 -5.94 -6.11
C ASP A 36 13.37 -4.88 -5.73
N LEU A 37 13.60 -4.09 -4.67
CA LEU A 37 12.75 -2.95 -4.32
C LEU A 37 13.03 -1.72 -5.20
N GLU A 38 14.22 -1.62 -5.80
CA GLU A 38 14.57 -0.46 -6.63
C GLU A 38 13.68 -0.40 -7.87
N ASN A 39 13.28 -1.55 -8.41
CA ASN A 39 12.34 -1.66 -9.52
C ASN A 39 10.94 -1.10 -9.18
N LEU A 40 10.57 -1.02 -7.89
CA LEU A 40 9.28 -0.46 -7.46
C LEU A 40 9.25 1.08 -7.52
N ARG A 41 10.39 1.72 -7.85
CA ARG A 41 10.47 3.17 -8.09
C ARG A 41 10.17 3.55 -9.53
N GLU A 42 10.25 2.60 -10.44
CA GLU A 42 9.95 2.79 -11.86
C GLU A 42 8.45 2.55 -12.12
N GLU A 43 7.99 2.84 -13.34
CA GLU A 43 6.63 2.48 -13.74
C GLU A 43 6.53 0.98 -14.05
N PRO A 44 5.38 0.33 -13.79
CA PRO A 44 5.17 -1.06 -14.16
C PRO A 44 5.25 -1.25 -15.70
N PRO A 45 5.56 -2.46 -16.20
CA PRO A 45 5.56 -3.74 -15.47
C PRO A 45 6.82 -4.00 -14.65
N TYR A 46 6.64 -4.52 -13.44
CA TYR A 46 7.74 -4.88 -12.54
C TYR A 46 8.28 -6.29 -12.84
N PRO A 47 9.58 -6.55 -12.60
CA PRO A 47 10.13 -7.90 -12.60
C PRO A 47 9.38 -8.82 -11.61
N GLU A 48 9.41 -10.12 -11.88
CA GLU A 48 8.63 -11.14 -11.13
C GLU A 48 8.78 -11.00 -9.61
N LYS A 49 10.02 -10.92 -9.10
CA LYS A 49 10.28 -10.78 -7.66
C LYS A 49 9.66 -9.51 -7.07
N SER A 50 9.80 -8.38 -7.74
CA SER A 50 9.23 -7.10 -7.34
C SER A 50 7.70 -7.14 -7.33
N ALA A 51 7.10 -7.74 -8.36
CA ALA A 51 5.65 -7.96 -8.42
C ALA A 51 5.15 -8.88 -7.29
N CYS A 52 5.87 -9.96 -6.99
CA CYS A 52 5.54 -10.87 -5.89
C CYS A 52 5.64 -10.19 -4.52
N ILE A 53 6.62 -9.31 -4.29
CA ILE A 53 6.71 -8.50 -3.06
C ILE A 53 5.46 -7.63 -2.90
N VAL A 54 5.07 -6.90 -3.97
CA VAL A 54 3.87 -6.04 -3.95
C VAL A 54 2.62 -6.86 -3.67
N LYS A 55 2.44 -7.99 -4.37
CA LYS A 55 1.30 -8.89 -4.14
C LYS A 55 1.24 -9.36 -2.69
N CYS A 56 2.33 -9.90 -2.16
CA CYS A 56 2.42 -10.36 -0.77
C CYS A 56 2.09 -9.24 0.22
N LEU A 57 2.61 -8.03 0.00
CA LEU A 57 2.34 -6.89 0.86
C LEU A 57 0.85 -6.54 0.86
N LEU A 58 0.26 -6.39 -0.32
CA LEU A 58 -1.16 -6.02 -0.48
C LEU A 58 -2.10 -7.08 0.13
N GLU A 59 -1.76 -8.36 0.03
CA GLU A 59 -2.48 -9.45 0.70
C GLU A 59 -2.38 -9.34 2.23
N LYS A 60 -1.17 -9.16 2.77
CA LYS A 60 -0.96 -9.09 4.22
C LYS A 60 -1.63 -7.88 4.87
N ILE A 61 -1.66 -6.73 4.20
CA ILE A 61 -2.36 -5.54 4.70
C ILE A 61 -3.86 -5.54 4.36
N GLY A 62 -4.33 -6.57 3.66
CA GLY A 62 -5.74 -6.81 3.36
C GLY A 62 -6.32 -6.00 2.20
N VAL A 63 -5.49 -5.26 1.45
CA VAL A 63 -5.90 -4.56 0.21
C VAL A 63 -6.29 -5.56 -0.86
N VAL A 64 -5.65 -6.72 -0.89
CA VAL A 64 -6.04 -7.87 -1.72
C VAL A 64 -6.56 -8.97 -0.80
N LYS A 65 -7.73 -9.53 -1.12
CA LYS A 65 -8.32 -10.68 -0.42
C LYS A 65 -8.85 -11.66 -1.45
N SER A 66 -8.53 -12.94 -1.29
CA SER A 66 -8.95 -14.00 -2.23
C SER A 66 -8.57 -13.67 -3.68
N ASN A 67 -7.35 -13.16 -3.91
CA ASN A 67 -6.83 -12.67 -5.19
C ASN A 67 -7.65 -11.52 -5.84
N LYS A 68 -8.54 -10.87 -5.11
CA LYS A 68 -9.33 -9.72 -5.59
C LYS A 68 -9.03 -8.47 -4.77
N TYR A 69 -9.16 -7.31 -5.41
CA TYR A 69 -9.07 -6.03 -4.72
C TYR A 69 -10.18 -5.91 -3.67
N SER A 70 -9.84 -5.45 -2.47
CA SER A 70 -10.77 -5.20 -1.37
C SER A 70 -10.83 -3.70 -1.09
N LYS A 71 -11.88 -3.03 -1.58
CA LYS A 71 -12.14 -1.61 -1.26
C LYS A 71 -12.14 -1.35 0.25
N LEU A 72 -12.79 -2.23 1.01
CA LEU A 72 -12.81 -2.16 2.48
C LEU A 72 -11.41 -2.33 3.07
N GLY A 73 -10.64 -3.30 2.56
CA GLY A 73 -9.26 -3.53 2.97
C GLY A 73 -8.35 -2.34 2.70
N PHE A 74 -8.45 -1.75 1.51
CA PHE A 74 -7.75 -0.52 1.15
C PHE A 74 -8.07 0.61 2.12
N MET A 75 -9.36 0.89 2.35
CA MET A 75 -9.78 1.96 3.26
C MET A 75 -9.31 1.70 4.70
N THR A 76 -9.31 0.43 5.14
CA THR A 76 -8.81 0.03 6.46
C THR A 76 -7.30 0.31 6.59
N ALA A 77 -6.52 0.03 5.55
CA ALA A 77 -5.08 0.24 5.55
C ALA A 77 -4.70 1.74 5.52
N VAL A 78 -5.39 2.56 4.72
CA VAL A 78 -5.00 3.97 4.52
C VAL A 78 -5.59 4.94 5.54
N THR A 79 -6.79 4.67 6.07
CA THR A 79 -7.47 5.60 7.01
C THR A 79 -6.59 6.00 8.21
N PRO A 80 -5.91 5.06 8.90
CA PRO A 80 -4.94 5.37 9.95
C PRO A 80 -3.90 6.44 9.62
N LEU A 81 -3.49 6.52 8.35
CA LEU A 81 -2.43 7.42 7.88
C LEU A 81 -2.94 8.82 7.58
N VAL A 82 -4.22 8.95 7.21
CA VAL A 82 -4.76 10.19 6.63
C VAL A 82 -6.02 10.72 7.32
N PHE A 83 -6.55 10.06 8.35
CA PHE A 83 -7.83 10.43 8.98
C PHE A 83 -7.84 11.85 9.56
N THR A 84 -6.69 12.38 9.98
CA THR A 84 -6.55 13.75 10.48
C THR A 84 -6.61 14.81 9.38
N ASN A 85 -6.51 14.40 8.11
CA ASN A 85 -6.58 15.27 6.95
C ASN A 85 -7.76 14.86 6.05
N ARG A 86 -8.91 15.52 6.26
CA ARG A 86 -10.16 15.24 5.53
C ARG A 86 -9.98 15.24 4.01
N LYS A 87 -9.22 16.19 3.45
CA LYS A 87 -8.96 16.26 2.00
C LYS A 87 -8.21 15.02 1.50
N LYS A 88 -7.19 14.56 2.24
CA LYS A 88 -6.48 13.31 1.90
C LYS A 88 -7.38 12.09 2.06
N LEU A 89 -8.17 12.02 3.12
CA LEU A 89 -9.11 10.92 3.35
C LEU A 89 -10.16 10.83 2.22
N ASP A 90 -10.77 11.95 1.84
CA ASP A 90 -11.76 11.98 0.75
C ASP A 90 -11.10 11.63 -0.59
N HIS A 91 -9.89 12.11 -0.85
CA HIS A 91 -9.12 11.70 -2.03
C HIS A 91 -8.83 10.18 -2.04
N MET A 92 -8.44 9.60 -0.90
CA MET A 92 -8.22 8.15 -0.79
C MET A 92 -9.51 7.35 -1.01
N LYS A 93 -10.69 7.86 -0.63
CA LYS A 93 -11.97 7.22 -0.99
C LYS A 93 -12.16 7.16 -2.50
N THR A 94 -11.91 8.27 -3.20
CA THR A 94 -11.98 8.31 -4.67
C THR A 94 -10.98 7.34 -5.30
N VAL A 95 -9.74 7.29 -4.83
CA VAL A 95 -8.76 6.29 -5.30
C VAL A 95 -9.29 4.88 -5.08
N SER A 96 -9.85 4.60 -3.90
CA SER A 96 -10.38 3.28 -3.59
C SER A 96 -11.49 2.84 -4.55
N GLU A 97 -12.31 3.79 -5.02
CA GLU A 97 -13.40 3.59 -5.97
C GLU A 97 -12.89 3.42 -7.40
N ASN A 98 -11.88 4.19 -7.77
CA ASN A 98 -11.27 4.06 -9.09
C ASN A 98 -10.60 2.69 -9.23
N CYS A 99 -9.83 2.24 -8.23
CA CYS A 99 -9.23 0.91 -8.24
C CYS A 99 -10.29 -0.20 -8.28
N ASP A 100 -11.39 -0.06 -7.52
CA ASP A 100 -12.49 -1.01 -7.55
C ASP A 100 -13.10 -1.13 -8.95
N ARG A 101 -13.34 0.03 -9.58
CA ARG A 101 -13.88 0.09 -10.94
C ARG A 101 -12.92 -0.46 -11.96
N GLU A 102 -11.63 -0.20 -11.89
CA GLU A 102 -10.63 -0.60 -12.90
C GLU A 102 -10.27 -2.08 -12.82
N VAL A 103 -10.18 -2.63 -11.61
CA VAL A 103 -9.72 -4.02 -11.40
C VAL A 103 -10.85 -5.03 -11.55
N ASN A 104 -12.08 -4.65 -11.25
CA ASN A 104 -13.24 -5.56 -11.31
C ASN A 104 -14.11 -5.40 -12.59
N ILE A 105 -13.57 -4.82 -13.68
CA ILE A 105 -14.32 -4.63 -14.96
C ILE A 105 -14.74 -5.97 -15.59
N TYR A 106 -14.10 -7.08 -15.24
CA TYR A 106 -14.25 -8.38 -15.90
C TYR A 106 -14.83 -9.50 -15.02
N ASP A 107 -15.52 -9.19 -13.91
CA ASP A 107 -16.37 -10.17 -13.20
C ASP A 107 -17.81 -10.15 -13.74
#